data_AF-A0A5K7ZUK7-F1
#
_entry.id   AF-A0A5K7ZUK7-F1
#
_cell.length_a   1.000
_cell.length_b   1.000
_cell.length_c   1.000
_cell.angle_alpha   90.00
_cell.angle_beta   90.00
_cell.angle_gamma   90.00
#
_symmetry.space_group_name_H-M   'P 1'
#
loop_
_entity.id
_entity.type
_entity.pdbx_description
1 polymer ?
#
loop_
_entity_poly.entity_id
_entity_poly.type
_entity_poly.pdbx_seq_one_letter_code
_entity_poly.pdbx_strand_id
1 'polypeptide(L)'
;MKTNTGRKRLNILGAYNPDSLEFVHLTGEENCNAERVIEYLDVVLNAYRHSPAIVLFLDNATYFKAEIVTTWLMEHPKLKLEFLPPYSPNLNLIERFWRFVKEHLVRNRYYEKYKTFRAKVFQFLNHIDEHTDELKTLMVEKFQIVKVTA
;
A
#
# COMPACT_ATOMS: atom_id res chain seq x y z
N MET A 1 12.71 -22.82 -16.87
CA MET A 1 12.47 -21.77 -15.85
C MET A 1 11.76 -22.44 -14.68
N LYS A 2 12.34 -22.47 -13.47
CA LYS A 2 11.69 -23.11 -12.31
C LYS A 2 10.52 -22.21 -11.87
N THR A 3 9.33 -22.78 -11.70
CA THR A 3 8.14 -22.06 -11.23
C THR A 3 7.53 -22.80 -10.05
N ASN A 4 7.25 -22.11 -8.96
CA ASN A 4 6.52 -22.68 -7.84
C ASN A 4 5.05 -22.88 -8.25
N THR A 5 4.57 -24.12 -8.19
CA THR A 5 3.21 -24.55 -8.58
C THR A 5 2.14 -24.32 -7.50
N GLY A 6 2.54 -23.89 -6.30
CA GLY A 6 1.61 -23.53 -5.22
C GLY A 6 1.14 -22.07 -5.30
N ARG A 7 -0.18 -21.84 -5.34
CA ARG A 7 -0.81 -20.50 -5.32
C ARG A 7 -0.79 -19.84 -3.93
N LYS A 8 0.39 -19.77 -3.29
CA LYS A 8 0.53 -18.98 -2.06
C LYS A 8 0.73 -17.52 -2.45
N ARG A 9 -0.19 -16.66 -2.01
CA ARG A 9 -0.17 -15.22 -2.27
C ARG A 9 0.08 -14.49 -0.95
N LEU A 10 0.96 -13.51 -1.00
CA LEU A 10 1.14 -12.55 0.07
C LEU A 10 0.36 -11.29 -0.31
N ASN A 11 -0.56 -10.88 0.55
CA ASN A 11 -1.35 -9.67 0.40
C ASN A 11 -0.80 -8.58 1.32
N ILE A 12 -0.77 -7.36 0.81
CA ILE A 12 -0.17 -6.21 1.48
C ILE A 12 -1.10 -5.03 1.26
N LEU A 13 -1.65 -4.51 2.36
CA LEU A 13 -2.29 -3.19 2.40
C LEU A 13 -1.24 -2.23 2.94
N GLY A 14 -0.97 -1.15 2.21
CA GLY A 14 0.09 -0.21 2.57
C GLY A 14 -0.29 1.22 2.29
N ALA A 15 0.22 2.13 3.11
CA ALA A 15 0.18 3.58 2.92
C ALA A 15 1.62 4.10 3.00
N TYR A 16 1.95 4.97 2.06
CA TYR A 16 3.22 5.70 2.06
C TYR A 16 2.93 7.18 2.25
N ASN A 17 3.60 7.80 3.21
CA ASN A 17 3.52 9.24 3.45
C ASN A 17 4.70 9.93 2.75
N PRO A 18 4.48 10.76 1.70
CA PRO A 18 5.56 11.44 1.00
C PRO A 18 6.26 12.52 1.83
N ASP A 19 5.62 13.05 2.87
CA ASP A 19 6.19 14.10 3.72
C ASP A 19 7.15 13.51 4.78
N SER A 20 6.71 12.45 5.48
CA SER A 20 7.53 11.78 6.49
C SER A 20 8.40 10.65 5.94
N LEU A 21 8.14 10.22 4.70
CA LEU A 21 8.78 9.08 4.03
C LEU A 21 8.53 7.73 4.73
N GLU A 22 7.55 7.69 5.62
CA GLU A 22 7.17 6.50 6.37
C GLU A 22 6.25 5.61 5.54
N PHE A 23 6.44 4.29 5.69
CA PHE A 23 5.57 3.28 5.12
C PHE A 23 4.89 2.50 6.25
N VAL A 24 3.56 2.50 6.21
CA VAL A 24 2.73 1.76 7.16
C VAL A 24 2.03 0.64 6.40
N HIS A 25 2.05 -0.58 6.92
CA HIS A 25 1.48 -1.70 6.20
C HIS A 25 0.91 -2.80 7.09
N LEU A 26 -0.06 -3.53 6.53
CA LEU A 26 -0.57 -4.79 7.03
C LEU A 26 -0.28 -5.87 5.99
N THR A 27 0.59 -6.81 6.35
CA THR A 27 1.04 -7.89 5.45
C THR A 27 0.58 -9.25 5.99
N GLY A 28 -0.01 -10.06 5.12
CA GLY A 28 -0.47 -11.39 5.49
C GLY A 28 -0.82 -12.27 4.30
N GLU A 29 -1.29 -13.47 4.58
CA GLU A 29 -1.72 -14.44 3.55
C GLU A 29 -3.25 -14.44 3.37
N GLU A 30 -3.96 -13.71 4.23
CA GLU A 30 -5.41 -13.58 4.23
C GLU A 30 -5.87 -12.76 3.02
N ASN A 31 -7.09 -13.00 2.56
CA ASN A 31 -7.69 -12.20 1.50
C ASN A 31 -7.92 -10.76 1.95
N CYS A 32 -7.75 -9.80 1.04
CA CYS A 32 -8.19 -8.42 1.28
C CYS A 32 -9.72 -8.35 1.22
N ASN A 33 -10.37 -8.51 2.37
CA ASN A 33 -11.79 -8.28 2.58
C ASN A 33 -12.00 -7.01 3.43
N ALA A 34 -13.26 -6.68 3.70
CA ALA A 34 -13.63 -5.47 4.42
C ALA A 34 -13.15 -5.48 5.89
N GLU A 35 -13.12 -6.64 6.53
CA GLU A 35 -12.60 -6.82 7.88
C GLU A 35 -11.09 -6.55 7.93
N ARG A 36 -10.34 -7.09 6.95
CA ARG A 36 -8.89 -6.84 6.83
C ARG A 36 -8.58 -5.37 6.54
N VAL A 37 -9.48 -4.67 5.84
CA VAL A 37 -9.38 -3.22 5.67
C VAL A 37 -9.50 -2.51 7.01
N ILE A 38 -10.47 -2.86 7.85
CA ILE A 38 -10.61 -2.25 9.18
C ILE A 38 -9.34 -2.44 10.02
N GLU A 39 -8.82 -3.66 10.08
CA GLU A 39 -7.56 -3.94 10.77
C GLU A 39 -6.40 -3.09 10.23
N TYR A 40 -6.35 -2.86 8.91
CA TYR A 40 -5.36 -1.99 8.30
C TYR A 40 -5.58 -0.51 8.68
N LEU A 41 -6.82 -0.03 8.72
CA LEU A 41 -7.14 1.33 9.13
C LEU A 41 -6.78 1.57 10.61
N ASP A 42 -6.96 0.57 11.48
CA ASP A 42 -6.48 0.60 12.87
C ASP A 42 -4.95 0.78 12.93
N VAL A 43 -4.20 0.04 12.11
CA VAL A 43 -2.75 0.17 12.02
C VAL A 43 -2.35 1.59 11.59
N VAL A 44 -3.03 2.17 10.60
CA VAL A 44 -2.79 3.56 10.16
C VAL A 44 -3.13 4.57 11.27
N LEU A 45 -4.28 4.43 11.93
CA LEU A 45 -4.67 5.30 13.05
C LEU A 45 -3.64 5.29 14.17
N ASN A 46 -3.12 4.10 14.52
CA ASN A 46 -2.11 3.96 15.55
C ASN A 46 -0.77 4.58 15.14
N ALA A 47 -0.33 4.35 13.90
CA ALA A 47 0.91 4.94 13.37
C ALA A 47 0.87 6.48 13.42
N TYR A 48 -0.28 7.07 13.08
CA TYR A 48 -0.47 8.53 13.07
C TYR A 48 -1.34 9.02 14.24
N ARG A 49 -1.25 8.36 15.41
CA ARG A 49 -2.09 8.66 16.60
C ARG A 49 -1.99 10.10 17.09
N HIS A 50 -0.87 10.78 16.83
CA HIS A 50 -0.64 12.17 17.24
C HIS A 50 -1.08 13.21 16.20
N SER A 51 -1.35 12.80 14.95
CA SER A 51 -1.84 13.73 13.92
C SER A 51 -3.27 14.18 14.24
N PRO A 52 -3.66 15.44 13.99
CA PRO A 52 -5.02 15.91 14.22
C PRO A 52 -6.02 15.34 13.20
N ALA A 53 -5.57 15.03 12.00
CA ALA A 53 -6.34 14.43 10.91
C ALA A 53 -5.43 13.54 10.05
N ILE A 54 -6.03 12.53 9.41
CA ILE A 54 -5.36 11.62 8.47
C ILE A 54 -6.24 11.50 7.23
N VAL A 55 -5.65 11.73 6.06
CA VAL A 55 -6.32 11.54 4.76
C VAL A 55 -5.59 10.45 3.99
N LEU A 56 -6.30 9.37 3.66
CA LEU A 56 -5.79 8.28 2.84
C LEU A 56 -6.33 8.39 1.42
N PHE A 57 -5.43 8.56 0.46
CA PHE A 57 -5.77 8.50 -0.96
C PHE A 57 -5.72 7.05 -1.44
N LEU A 58 -6.83 6.57 -2.01
CA LEU A 58 -7.03 5.16 -2.36
C LEU A 58 -7.51 4.99 -3.81
N ASP A 59 -7.25 3.81 -4.37
CA ASP A 59 -7.90 3.39 -5.59
C ASP A 59 -9.37 3.01 -5.34
N ASN A 60 -10.10 2.63 -6.39
CA ASN A 60 -11.52 2.32 -6.29
C ASN A 60 -11.83 0.88 -5.85
N ALA A 61 -10.92 0.21 -5.12
CA ALA A 61 -11.16 -1.16 -4.70
C ALA A 61 -12.41 -1.29 -3.80
N THR A 62 -13.26 -2.27 -4.11
CA THR A 62 -14.61 -2.38 -3.54
C THR A 62 -14.62 -2.63 -2.03
N TYR A 63 -13.58 -3.28 -1.49
CA TYR A 63 -13.46 -3.56 -0.06
C TYR A 63 -13.31 -2.28 0.79
N PHE A 64 -12.74 -1.19 0.26
CA PHE A 64 -12.71 0.10 0.96
C PHE A 64 -14.07 0.80 1.00
N LYS A 65 -15.00 0.40 0.14
CA LYS A 65 -16.36 0.95 0.02
C LYS A 65 -17.42 0.07 0.65
N ALA A 66 -17.01 -1.01 1.33
CA ALA A 66 -17.94 -1.88 2.02
C ALA A 66 -18.67 -1.13 3.13
N GLU A 67 -19.94 -1.49 3.36
CA GLU A 67 -20.79 -0.85 4.37
C GLU A 67 -20.15 -0.89 5.76
N ILE A 68 -19.61 -2.04 6.16
CA ILE A 68 -18.91 -2.20 7.44
C ILE A 68 -17.71 -1.23 7.60
N VAL A 69 -16.95 -0.97 6.53
CA VAL A 69 -15.85 0.00 6.55
C VAL A 69 -16.39 1.42 6.68
N THR A 70 -17.47 1.73 5.96
CA THR A 70 -18.12 3.04 6.01
C THR A 70 -18.67 3.33 7.41
N THR A 71 -19.36 2.37 8.02
CA THR A 71 -19.86 2.46 9.39
C THR A 71 -18.72 2.63 10.38
N TRP A 72 -17.65 1.85 10.24
CA TRP A 72 -16.48 1.96 11.12
C TRP A 72 -15.83 3.35 11.02
N LEU A 73 -15.75 3.96 9.84
CA LEU A 73 -15.19 5.31 9.65
C LEU A 73 -16.03 6.41 10.35
N MET A 74 -17.34 6.22 10.54
CA MET A 74 -18.18 7.18 11.27
C MET A 74 -17.76 7.32 12.74
N GLU A 75 -17.30 6.22 13.35
CA GLU A 75 -16.77 6.20 14.71
C GLU A 75 -15.32 6.74 14.80
N HIS A 76 -14.66 6.95 13.65
CA HIS A 76 -13.26 7.37 13.56
C HIS A 76 -13.10 8.63 12.69
N PRO A 77 -13.71 9.77 13.04
CA PRO A 77 -13.79 10.98 12.19
C PRO A 77 -12.43 11.63 11.87
N LYS A 78 -11.38 11.24 12.60
CA LYS A 78 -10.00 11.65 12.34
C LYS A 78 -9.45 11.06 11.03
N LEU A 79 -9.95 9.92 10.58
CA LEU A 79 -9.51 9.24 9.36
C LEU A 79 -10.50 9.46 8.23
N LYS A 80 -10.03 9.99 7.11
CA LYS A 80 -10.82 10.21 5.90
C LYS A 80 -10.23 9.43 4.74
N LEU A 81 -11.10 8.82 3.94
CA LEU A 81 -10.73 8.14 2.70
C LEU A 81 -11.09 9.03 1.51
N GLU A 82 -10.12 9.30 0.65
CA GLU A 82 -10.30 10.05 -0.60
C GLU A 82 -10.02 9.11 -1.78
N PHE A 83 -11.01 8.94 -2.65
CA PHE A 83 -10.90 8.02 -3.78
C PHE A 83 -10.40 8.74 -5.02
N LEU A 84 -9.35 8.20 -5.64
CA LEU A 84 -8.84 8.71 -6.90
C LEU A 84 -9.86 8.51 -8.03
N PRO A 85 -9.79 9.30 -9.12
CA PRO A 85 -10.61 9.08 -10.30
C PRO A 85 -10.44 7.64 -10.83
N PRO A 86 -11.52 7.01 -11.34
CA PRO A 86 -11.44 5.67 -11.91
C PRO A 86 -10.35 5.57 -12.99
N TYR A 87 -9.73 4.40 -13.09
CA TYR A 87 -8.72 4.08 -14.10
C TYR A 87 -7.53 5.06 -14.18
N SER A 88 -7.19 5.72 -13.07
CA SER A 88 -6.10 6.71 -13.00
C SER A 88 -4.93 6.24 -12.13
N PRO A 89 -4.28 5.09 -12.43
CA PRO A 89 -3.15 4.59 -11.63
C PRO A 89 -1.95 5.54 -11.66
N ASN A 90 -1.84 6.41 -12.67
CA ASN A 90 -0.84 7.46 -12.75
C ASN A 90 -0.95 8.49 -11.61
N LEU A 91 -2.13 8.63 -11.00
CA LEU A 91 -2.38 9.50 -9.84
C LEU A 91 -2.15 8.78 -8.50
N ASN A 92 -2.03 7.44 -8.51
CA ASN A 92 -1.78 6.69 -7.29
C ASN A 92 -0.28 6.62 -7.01
N LEU A 93 0.22 7.51 -6.14
CA LEU A 93 1.65 7.64 -5.85
C LEU A 93 2.28 6.32 -5.39
N ILE A 94 1.53 5.51 -4.62
CA ILE A 94 2.02 4.25 -4.08
C ILE A 94 2.30 3.20 -5.16
N GLU A 95 1.79 3.35 -6.39
CA GLU A 95 2.18 2.47 -7.51
C GLU A 95 3.67 2.61 -7.85
N ARG A 96 4.25 3.79 -7.65
CA ARG A 96 5.70 4.00 -7.80
C ARG A 96 6.46 3.24 -6.72
N PHE A 97 5.98 3.30 -5.48
CA PHE A 97 6.50 2.52 -4.37
C PHE A 97 6.44 1.02 -4.69
N TRP A 98 5.30 0.50 -5.14
CA TRP A 98 5.18 -0.91 -5.48
C TRP A 98 6.10 -1.34 -6.61
N ARG A 99 6.33 -0.48 -7.61
CA ARG A 99 7.34 -0.72 -8.64
C ARG A 99 8.74 -0.82 -8.03
N PHE A 100 9.11 0.12 -7.15
CA PHE A 100 10.38 0.10 -6.42
C PHE A 100 10.58 -1.19 -5.60
N VAL A 101 9.56 -1.59 -4.84
CA VAL A 101 9.58 -2.84 -4.07
C VAL A 101 9.77 -4.06 -4.99
N LYS A 102 9.04 -4.12 -6.11
CA LYS A 102 9.16 -5.23 -7.08
C LYS A 102 10.54 -5.29 -7.73
N GLU A 103 11.14 -4.13 -8.02
CA GLU A 103 12.50 -4.04 -8.57
C GLU A 103 13.56 -4.60 -7.61
N HIS A 104 13.40 -4.36 -6.30
CA HIS A 104 14.32 -4.85 -5.29
C HIS A 104 14.11 -6.33 -4.95
N LEU A 105 12.85 -6.76 -4.87
CA LEU A 105 12.53 -8.08 -4.35
C LEU A 105 12.44 -9.14 -5.44
N VAL A 106 11.90 -8.82 -6.62
CA VAL A 106 11.46 -9.84 -7.60
C VAL A 106 12.24 -9.74 -8.92
N ARG A 107 12.70 -8.54 -9.31
CA ARG A 107 13.46 -8.37 -10.56
C ARG A 107 14.73 -9.20 -10.52
N ASN A 108 14.87 -10.12 -11.48
CA ASN A 108 16.00 -11.04 -11.62
C ASN A 108 16.28 -11.93 -10.38
N ARG A 109 15.27 -12.12 -9.50
CA ARG A 109 15.40 -12.94 -8.30
C ARG A 109 14.31 -14.02 -8.29
N TYR A 110 14.73 -15.26 -8.08
CA TYR A 110 13.84 -16.40 -7.89
C TYR A 110 13.97 -16.92 -6.46
N TYR A 111 12.85 -17.03 -5.76
CA TYR A 111 12.79 -17.66 -4.44
C TYR A 111 12.25 -19.07 -4.59
N GLU A 112 13.10 -20.06 -4.32
CA GLU A 112 12.69 -21.46 -4.34
C GLU A 112 11.61 -21.76 -3.30
N LYS A 113 11.71 -21.16 -2.10
CA LYS A 113 10.76 -21.36 -1.01
C LYS A 113 9.92 -20.11 -0.79
N TYR A 114 8.60 -20.28 -0.77
CA TYR A 114 7.66 -19.20 -0.45
C TYR A 114 7.94 -18.54 0.92
N LYS A 115 8.33 -19.34 1.93
CA LYS A 115 8.72 -18.82 3.25
C LYS A 115 9.89 -17.84 3.17
N THR A 116 10.87 -18.11 2.31
CA THR A 116 12.02 -17.22 2.09
C THR A 116 11.58 -15.93 1.40
N PHE A 117 10.74 -16.02 0.38
CA PHE A 117 10.14 -14.85 -0.26
C PHE A 117 9.40 -13.97 0.76
N ARG A 118 8.49 -14.57 1.54
CA ARG A 118 7.72 -13.86 2.58
C ARG A 118 8.63 -13.18 3.60
N ALA A 119 9.64 -13.87 4.10
CA ALA A 119 10.60 -13.29 5.05
C ALA A 119 11.36 -12.11 4.45
N LYS A 120 11.76 -12.19 3.17
CA LYS A 120 12.45 -11.10 2.47
C LYS A 120 11.56 -9.91 2.18
N VAL A 121 10.30 -10.14 1.81
CA VAL A 121 9.31 -9.06 1.69
C VAL A 121 9.11 -8.36 3.03
N PHE A 122 8.90 -9.13 4.11
CA PHE A 122 8.71 -8.55 5.44
C PHE A 122 9.94 -7.77 5.89
N GLN A 123 11.14 -8.33 5.76
CA GLN A 123 12.39 -7.61 6.07
C GLN A 123 12.48 -6.30 5.28
N PHE A 124 12.26 -6.34 3.97
CA PHE A 124 12.38 -5.15 3.13
C PHE A 124 11.37 -4.06 3.48
N LEU A 125 10.10 -4.41 3.71
CA LEU A 125 9.06 -3.43 4.01
C LEU A 125 9.21 -2.79 5.40
N ASN A 126 9.77 -3.52 6.37
CA ASN A 126 10.04 -2.98 7.72
C ASN A 126 11.34 -2.18 7.83
N HIS A 127 12.17 -2.18 6.78
CA HIS A 127 13.45 -1.46 6.71
C HIS A 127 13.47 -0.51 5.50
N ILE A 128 12.32 0.08 5.19
CA ILE A 128 12.18 0.96 4.04
C ILE A 128 12.97 2.26 4.20
N ASP A 129 13.24 2.63 5.45
CA ASP A 129 14.05 3.77 5.86
C ASP A 129 15.50 3.67 5.33
N GLU A 130 16.02 2.46 5.14
CA GLU A 130 17.32 2.21 4.49
C GLU A 130 17.36 2.65 3.01
N HIS A 131 16.19 2.87 2.39
CA HIS A 131 16.04 3.25 0.99
C HIS A 131 15.53 4.69 0.80
N THR A 132 15.57 5.51 1.86
CA THR A 132 14.96 6.83 1.88
C THR A 132 15.49 7.75 0.77
N ASP A 133 16.77 7.69 0.42
CA ASP A 133 17.36 8.54 -0.62
C ASP A 133 16.82 8.21 -2.02
N GLU A 134 16.65 6.93 -2.34
CA GLU A 134 16.00 6.51 -3.58
C GLU A 134 14.53 6.92 -3.60
N LEU A 135 13.82 6.68 -2.49
CA LEU A 135 12.40 6.97 -2.36
C LEU A 135 12.09 8.47 -2.43
N LYS A 136 12.92 9.34 -1.85
CA LYS A 136 12.79 10.81 -1.97
C LYS A 136 12.73 11.28 -3.42
N THR A 137 13.55 10.67 -4.28
CA THR A 137 13.59 11.05 -5.71
C THR A 137 12.41 10.47 -6.49
N LEU A 138 11.92 9.30 -6.08
CA LEU A 138 10.86 8.56 -6.78
C LEU A 138 9.45 9.01 -6.39
N MET A 139 9.23 9.26 -5.11
CA MET A 139 7.94 9.52 -4.47
C MET A 139 7.54 11.01 -4.53
N VAL A 140 7.90 11.67 -5.64
CA VAL A 140 7.57 13.08 -5.88
C VAL A 140 6.15 13.24 -6.46
N GLU A 141 5.45 14.29 -6.05
CA GLU A 141 4.08 14.62 -6.48
C GLU A 141 3.99 15.21 -7.91
N LYS A 142 4.97 14.90 -8.76
CA LYS A 142 4.98 15.27 -10.18
C LYS A 142 4.17 14.23 -10.96
N PHE A 143 2.85 14.33 -10.90
CA PHE A 143 1.94 13.43 -11.61
C PHE A 143 1.80 13.82 -13.09
N GLN A 144 1.71 12.83 -13.96
CA GLN A 144 1.37 13.07 -15.37
C GLN A 144 -0.14 13.32 -15.46
N ILE A 145 -0.53 14.55 -15.82
CA ILE A 145 -1.93 14.90 -16.08
C ILE A 145 -2.22 14.58 -17.55
N VAL A 146 -2.98 13.53 -17.79
CA VAL A 146 -3.46 13.19 -19.14
C VAL A 146 -4.74 13.97 -19.39
N LYS A 147 -4.74 14.84 -20.40
CA LYS A 147 -5.98 15.49 -20.85
C LYS A 147 -6.82 14.43 -21.57
N VAL A 148 -7.99 14.12 -21.03
CA VAL A 148 -8.99 13.34 -21.75
C VAL A 148 -9.66 14.30 -22.73
N THR A 149 -9.43 14.12 -24.02
CA THR A 149 -10.20 14.81 -25.05
C THR A 149 -11.61 14.26 -24.98
N ALA A 150 -12.59 15.13 -24.71
CA ALA A 150 -14.01 14.78 -24.70
C ALA A 150 -14.51 14.41 -26.11
#